data_AF-A0A087UV77-F1
#
_entry.id   AF-A0A087UV77-F1
#
_cell.length_a   1.000
_cell.length_b   1.000
_cell.length_c   1.000
_cell.angle_alpha   90.00
_cell.angle_beta   90.00
_cell.angle_gamma   90.00
#
_symmetry.space_group_name_H-M   'P 1'
#
loop_
_entity.id
_entity.type
_entity.pdbx_description
1 polymer ?
#
loop_
_entity_poly.entity_id
_entity_poly.type
_entity_poly.pdbx_seq_one_letter_code
_entity_poly.pdbx_strand_id
1 'polypeptide(L)'
;MWWKDSILLEGTYQVYPHMVRNELVVDSLDRNDLHSAFSCQASNNNISVPAVTSVTVELNLPPVEVHIEDKNRALSAQKPVELVCRAGGSRPPANITWTMGRLPLKGTKEKISSEGNITTGRLTFIPTIEDRGKNITCRAENMLIPGSAIADEWKV
;
A
#
# COMPACT_ATOMS: atom_id res chain seq x y z
N MET A 1 22.51 -13.33 -17.96
CA MET A 1 22.83 -12.85 -16.60
C MET A 1 21.72 -11.95 -16.15
N TRP A 2 21.34 -12.01 -14.88
CA TRP A 2 20.29 -11.17 -14.31
C TRP A 2 20.87 -10.06 -13.44
N TRP A 3 20.31 -8.87 -13.60
CA TRP A 3 20.74 -7.66 -12.91
C TRP A 3 19.56 -6.94 -12.28
N LYS A 4 19.79 -6.25 -11.18
CA LYS A 4 18.84 -5.30 -10.57
C LYS A 4 19.63 -4.06 -10.15
N ASP A 5 19.24 -2.89 -10.65
CA ASP A 5 19.88 -1.60 -10.33
C ASP A 5 21.43 -1.64 -10.45
N SER A 6 21.93 -2.33 -11.48
CA SER A 6 23.36 -2.58 -11.78
C SER A 6 24.06 -3.63 -10.90
N ILE A 7 23.36 -4.26 -9.97
CA ILE A 7 23.87 -5.37 -9.16
C ILE A 7 23.60 -6.68 -9.89
N LEU A 8 24.63 -7.51 -10.08
CA LEU A 8 24.48 -8.85 -10.63
C LEU A 8 23.82 -9.75 -9.59
N LEU A 9 22.65 -10.30 -9.93
CA LEU A 9 21.90 -11.22 -9.08
C LEU A 9 22.20 -12.68 -9.43
N GLU A 10 22.22 -13.02 -10.72
CA GLU A 10 22.50 -14.38 -11.19
C GLU A 10 23.40 -14.33 -12.43
N GLY A 11 24.60 -14.90 -12.30
CA GLY A 11 25.65 -14.91 -13.32
C GLY A 11 25.74 -16.22 -14.11
N THR A 12 25.17 -17.32 -13.58
CA THR A 12 25.29 -18.65 -14.17
C THR A 12 24.24 -18.90 -15.23
N TYR A 13 24.54 -19.73 -16.21
CA TYR A 13 23.63 -20.03 -17.32
C TYR A 13 23.79 -21.48 -17.75
N GLN A 14 22.72 -22.02 -18.32
CA GLN A 14 22.66 -23.37 -18.85
C GLN A 14 22.69 -23.30 -20.38
N VAL A 15 23.56 -24.09 -20.99
CA VAL A 15 23.73 -24.14 -22.45
C VAL A 15 23.05 -25.40 -22.98
N TYR A 16 22.20 -25.21 -23.98
CA TYR A 16 21.49 -26.25 -24.70
C TYR A 16 21.84 -26.19 -26.19
N PRO A 17 21.58 -27.25 -26.97
CA PRO A 17 21.68 -27.18 -28.42
C PRO A 17 20.80 -26.03 -28.95
N HIS A 18 21.42 -25.02 -29.57
CA HIS A 18 20.81 -23.81 -30.13
C HIS A 18 20.25 -22.76 -29.16
N MET A 19 20.39 -22.92 -27.84
CA MET A 19 19.82 -21.97 -26.87
C MET A 19 20.67 -21.87 -25.61
N VAL A 20 20.72 -20.67 -25.02
CA VAL A 20 21.24 -20.44 -23.67
C VAL A 20 20.09 -19.98 -22.78
N ARG A 21 19.95 -20.58 -21.60
CA ARG A 21 18.94 -20.23 -20.60
C ARG A 21 19.61 -19.71 -19.35
N ASN A 22 19.11 -18.60 -18.83
CA ASN A 22 19.47 -18.06 -17.53
C ASN A 22 18.18 -17.66 -16.82
N GLU A 23 17.93 -18.28 -15.67
CA GLU A 23 16.69 -18.16 -14.93
C GLU A 23 16.99 -17.57 -13.56
N LEU A 24 16.22 -16.55 -13.17
CA LEU A 24 16.29 -15.93 -11.85
C LEU A 24 15.04 -16.32 -11.08
N VAL A 25 15.23 -16.87 -9.89
CA VAL A 25 14.17 -17.11 -8.92
C VAL A 25 14.33 -16.07 -7.82
N VAL A 26 13.26 -15.31 -7.54
CA VAL A 26 13.21 -14.31 -6.47
C VAL A 26 12.25 -14.83 -5.41
N ASP A 27 12.78 -15.28 -4.27
CA ASP A 27 11.99 -15.96 -3.24
C ASP A 27 10.98 -15.04 -2.53
N SER A 28 11.37 -13.78 -2.32
CA SER A 28 10.53 -12.76 -1.69
C SER A 28 10.86 -11.38 -2.22
N LEU A 29 9.83 -10.52 -2.31
CA LEU A 29 9.98 -9.11 -2.65
C LEU A 29 9.73 -8.24 -1.43
N ASP A 30 10.55 -7.21 -1.27
CA ASP A 30 10.38 -6.17 -0.26
C ASP A 30 9.67 -4.95 -0.84
N ARG A 31 9.16 -4.08 0.04
CA ARG A 31 8.51 -2.82 -0.37
C ARG A 31 9.40 -1.93 -1.24
N ASN A 32 10.71 -2.00 -1.01
CA ASN A 32 11.71 -1.25 -1.76
C ASN A 32 11.90 -1.77 -3.19
N ASP A 33 11.37 -2.95 -3.51
CA ASP A 33 11.42 -3.53 -4.86
C ASP A 33 10.32 -2.99 -5.77
N LEU A 34 9.44 -2.14 -5.24
CA LEU A 34 8.43 -1.46 -6.03
C LEU A 34 9.11 -0.64 -7.13
N HIS A 35 8.70 -0.87 -8.38
CA HIS A 35 9.27 -0.28 -9.59
C HIS A 35 10.74 -0.64 -9.87
N SER A 36 11.35 -1.56 -9.10
CA SER A 36 12.66 -2.10 -9.46
C SER A 36 12.58 -2.88 -10.78
N ALA A 37 13.61 -2.72 -11.60
CA ALA A 37 13.73 -3.39 -12.89
C ALA A 37 14.72 -4.56 -12.82
N PHE A 38 14.23 -5.77 -13.02
CA PHE A 38 15.06 -6.97 -13.17
C PHE A 38 15.39 -7.13 -14.65
N SER A 39 16.67 -7.06 -14.98
CA SER A 39 17.15 -7.03 -16.36
C SER A 39 17.93 -8.29 -16.69
N CYS A 40 17.48 -9.02 -17.70
CA CYS A 40 18.22 -10.12 -18.29
C CYS A 40 19.10 -9.58 -19.42
N GLN A 41 20.41 -9.76 -19.26
CA GLN A 41 21.41 -9.35 -20.23
C GLN A 41 22.09 -10.58 -20.84
N ALA A 42 22.09 -10.63 -22.17
CA ALA A 42 22.77 -11.64 -22.97
C ALA A 42 23.89 -11.00 -23.78
N SER A 43 25.12 -11.48 -23.57
CA SER A 43 26.31 -11.05 -24.30
C SER A 43 26.95 -12.23 -25.01
N ASN A 44 27.31 -12.05 -26.28
CA ASN A 44 27.95 -13.09 -27.10
C ASN A 44 29.46 -12.86 -27.24
N ASN A 45 29.90 -11.59 -27.25
CA ASN A 45 31.31 -11.21 -27.37
C ASN A 45 31.54 -9.83 -26.75
N ASN A 46 32.80 -9.37 -26.76
CA ASN A 46 33.21 -8.10 -26.16
C ASN A 46 33.18 -6.89 -27.12
N ILE A 47 32.55 -7.04 -28.29
CA ILE A 47 32.49 -6.02 -29.36
C ILE A 47 31.06 -5.53 -29.56
N SER A 48 30.09 -6.46 -29.60
CA SER A 48 28.67 -6.15 -29.76
C SER A 48 28.05 -5.65 -28.46
N VAL A 49 27.15 -4.67 -28.56
CA VAL A 49 26.31 -4.27 -27.43
C VAL A 49 25.46 -5.46 -26.97
N PRO A 50 25.46 -5.81 -25.68
CA PRO A 50 24.64 -6.89 -25.15
C PRO A 50 23.14 -6.63 -25.36
N ALA A 51 22.38 -7.69 -25.65
CA ALA A 51 20.92 -7.61 -25.70
C ALA A 51 20.38 -7.58 -24.26
N VAL A 52 19.49 -6.63 -23.96
CA VAL A 52 18.89 -6.45 -22.63
C VAL A 52 17.37 -6.44 -22.74
N THR A 53 16.72 -7.19 -21.87
CA THR A 53 15.27 -7.11 -21.64
C THR A 53 15.00 -6.99 -20.14
N SER A 54 13.97 -6.26 -19.76
CA SER A 54 13.70 -5.95 -18.35
C SER A 54 12.24 -6.21 -17.98
N VAL A 55 12.04 -6.64 -16.74
CA VAL A 55 10.73 -6.78 -16.10
C VAL A 55 10.69 -5.81 -14.91
N THR A 56 9.71 -4.92 -14.90
CA THR A 56 9.50 -3.97 -13.81
C THR A 56 8.49 -4.54 -12.82
N VAL A 57 8.83 -4.49 -11.53
CA VAL A 57 7.98 -5.01 -10.46
C VAL A 57 6.90 -4.00 -10.09
N GLU A 58 5.65 -4.44 -10.07
CA GLU A 58 4.52 -3.72 -9.50
C GLU A 58 4.00 -4.48 -8.27
N LEU A 59 3.93 -3.81 -7.12
CA LEU A 59 3.51 -4.43 -5.86
C LEU A 59 2.13 -3.98 -5.42
N ASN A 60 1.37 -4.94 -4.91
CA ASN A 60 0.26 -4.69 -4.02
C ASN A 60 0.75 -4.74 -2.57
N LEU A 61 0.57 -3.65 -1.83
CA LEU A 61 1.08 -3.48 -0.48
C LEU A 61 -0.05 -3.18 0.51
N PRO A 62 -0.11 -3.85 1.68
CA PRO A 62 -1.10 -3.55 2.69
C PRO A 62 -0.82 -2.18 3.33
N PRO A 63 -1.83 -1.50 3.90
CA PRO A 63 -1.61 -0.31 4.71
C PRO A 63 -0.64 -0.62 5.86
N VAL A 64 0.28 0.31 6.14
CA VAL A 64 1.28 0.18 7.22
C VAL A 64 0.77 0.85 8.48
N GLU A 65 0.10 1.98 8.31
CA GLU A 65 -0.40 2.80 9.40
C GLU A 65 -1.77 3.38 9.07
N VAL A 66 -2.56 3.59 10.12
CA VAL A 66 -3.83 4.29 10.09
C VAL A 66 -3.94 5.11 11.37
N HIS A 67 -4.37 6.37 11.24
CA HIS A 67 -4.45 7.28 12.37
C HIS A 67 -5.63 8.24 12.24
N ILE A 68 -6.46 8.34 13.28
CA ILE A 68 -7.48 9.38 13.44
C ILE A 68 -6.81 10.62 14.05
N GLU A 69 -6.91 11.75 13.38
CA GLU A 69 -6.38 13.04 13.84
C GLU A 69 -7.20 13.60 15.01
N ASP A 70 -6.56 14.40 15.88
CA ASP A 70 -7.20 15.21 16.92
C ASP A 70 -8.14 14.45 17.88
N LYS A 71 -7.79 13.21 18.29
CA LYS A 71 -8.56 12.40 19.25
C LYS A 71 -8.78 13.03 20.63
N ASN A 72 -8.06 14.10 20.98
CA ASN A 72 -8.26 14.79 22.25
C ASN A 72 -9.37 15.87 22.17
N ARG A 73 -10.00 16.03 21.01
CA ARG A 73 -11.04 17.04 20.79
C ARG A 73 -12.32 16.70 21.55
N ALA A 74 -12.80 17.63 22.37
CA ALA A 74 -14.11 17.50 23.00
C ALA A 74 -15.23 17.55 21.94
N LEU A 75 -16.14 16.58 22.00
CA LEU A 75 -17.34 16.54 21.17
C LEU A 75 -18.54 17.09 21.93
N SER A 76 -19.38 17.86 21.25
CA SER A 76 -20.63 18.41 21.81
C SER A 76 -21.81 17.82 21.06
N ALA A 77 -22.77 17.27 21.80
CA ALA A 77 -23.96 16.67 21.20
C ALA A 77 -24.68 17.64 20.25
N GLN A 78 -25.21 17.09 19.15
CA GLN A 78 -25.90 17.80 18.07
C GLN A 78 -25.07 18.84 17.30
N LYS A 79 -23.77 19.02 17.60
CA LYS A 79 -22.88 19.89 16.82
C LYS A 79 -22.10 19.07 15.79
N PRO A 80 -22.26 19.33 14.48
CA PRO A 80 -21.52 18.61 13.45
C PRO A 80 -20.02 18.88 13.59
N VAL A 81 -19.22 17.83 13.45
CA VAL A 81 -17.76 17.91 13.44
C VAL A 81 -17.22 17.11 12.25
N GLU A 82 -16.11 17.55 11.69
CA GLU A 82 -15.38 16.77 10.70
C GLU A 82 -14.24 16.02 11.40
N LEU A 83 -14.23 14.70 11.24
CA LEU A 83 -13.17 13.82 11.69
C LEU A 83 -12.31 13.43 10.51
N VAL A 84 -11.00 13.38 10.73
CA VAL A 84 -10.03 13.07 9.68
C VAL A 84 -9.24 11.84 10.10
N CYS A 85 -9.08 10.92 9.17
CA CYS A 85 -8.24 9.74 9.31
C CYS A 85 -7.28 9.65 8.13
N ARG A 86 -6.02 9.33 8.40
CA ARG A 86 -5.00 9.10 7.37
C ARG A 86 -4.54 7.66 7.42
N ALA A 87 -4.45 7.04 6.26
CA ALA A 87 -3.86 5.72 6.08
C ALA A 87 -2.68 5.82 5.10
N GLY A 88 -1.55 5.21 5.48
CA GLY A 88 -0.28 5.29 4.77
C GLY A 88 0.26 3.94 4.33
N GLY A 89 1.00 3.91 3.22
CA GLY A 89 1.79 2.75 2.80
C GLY A 89 1.03 1.64 2.07
N SER A 90 -0.26 1.84 1.77
CA SER A 90 -1.04 0.93 0.93
C SER A 90 -0.81 1.20 -0.56
N ARG A 91 -0.69 0.13 -1.35
CA ARG A 91 -0.67 0.22 -2.81
C ARG A 91 -1.51 -0.90 -3.43
N PRO A 92 -2.54 -0.64 -4.24
CA PRO A 92 -3.16 0.66 -4.48
C PRO A 92 -3.60 1.36 -3.17
N PRO A 93 -3.96 2.65 -3.25
CA PRO A 93 -4.40 3.42 -2.08
C PRO A 93 -5.48 2.68 -1.27
N ALA A 94 -5.38 2.73 0.06
CA ALA A 94 -6.30 2.02 0.95
C ALA A 94 -7.72 2.59 0.82
N ASN A 95 -8.73 1.73 1.01
CA ASN A 95 -10.10 2.16 1.23
C ASN A 95 -10.34 2.39 2.73
N ILE A 96 -10.98 3.50 3.10
CA ILE A 96 -11.22 3.92 4.48
C ILE A 96 -12.70 3.77 4.84
N THR A 97 -12.96 2.95 5.85
CA THR A 97 -14.29 2.73 6.39
C THR A 97 -14.39 3.27 7.82
N TRP A 98 -15.46 4.01 8.08
CA TRP A 98 -15.76 4.54 9.40
C TRP A 98 -16.89 3.75 10.03
N THR A 99 -16.69 3.33 11.27
CA THR A 99 -17.68 2.57 12.03
C THR A 99 -17.77 3.08 13.46
N MET A 100 -18.93 2.90 14.09
CA MET A 100 -19.09 3.05 15.53
C MET A 100 -19.58 1.71 16.09
N GLY A 101 -18.69 1.02 16.81
CA GLY A 101 -18.89 -0.40 17.12
C GLY A 101 -19.01 -1.24 15.85
N ARG A 102 -20.19 -1.83 15.58
CA ARG A 102 -20.46 -2.63 14.37
C ARG A 102 -21.21 -1.88 13.28
N LEU A 103 -21.60 -0.63 13.53
CA LEU A 103 -22.45 0.13 12.64
C LEU A 103 -21.60 1.01 11.72
N PRO A 104 -21.78 0.93 10.39
CA PRO A 104 -21.11 1.83 9.46
C PRO A 104 -21.66 3.26 9.59
N LEU A 105 -20.75 4.23 9.56
CA LEU A 105 -21.10 5.65 9.61
C LEU A 105 -21.26 6.20 8.18
N LYS A 106 -22.25 7.07 7.99
CA LYS A 106 -22.54 7.74 6.71
C LYS A 106 -21.83 9.09 6.63
N GLY A 107 -21.81 9.70 5.45
CA GLY A 107 -21.21 11.04 5.26
C GLY A 107 -19.69 11.00 5.19
N THR A 108 -19.13 9.90 4.70
CA THR A 108 -17.69 9.74 4.48
C THR A 108 -17.29 10.31 3.12
N LYS A 109 -16.10 10.91 3.06
CA LYS A 109 -15.44 11.34 1.84
C LYS A 109 -13.99 10.89 1.87
N GLU A 110 -13.48 10.40 0.76
CA GLU A 110 -12.08 9.99 0.65
C GLU A 110 -11.34 10.89 -0.33
N LYS A 111 -10.07 11.14 -0.03
CA LYS A 111 -9.14 11.83 -0.92
C LYS A 111 -7.79 11.14 -0.87
N ILE A 112 -7.23 10.87 -2.04
CA ILE A 112 -5.89 10.31 -2.18
C ILE A 112 -4.91 11.48 -2.38
N SER A 113 -3.73 11.41 -1.75
CA SER A 113 -2.66 12.40 -1.98
C SER A 113 -2.19 12.37 -3.43
N SER A 114 -1.63 13.48 -3.92
CA SER A 114 -1.08 13.54 -5.30
C SER A 114 0.00 12.50 -5.56
N GLU A 115 0.75 12.13 -4.53
CA GLU A 115 1.80 11.09 -4.58
C GLU A 115 1.24 9.66 -4.45
N GLY A 116 -0.05 9.50 -4.13
CA GLY A 116 -0.68 8.18 -3.97
C GLY A 116 -0.34 7.44 -2.67
N ASN A 117 0.57 7.97 -1.85
CA ASN A 117 1.08 7.30 -0.65
C ASN A 117 0.14 7.37 0.56
N ILE A 118 -0.79 8.34 0.58
CA ILE A 118 -1.67 8.60 1.72
C ILE A 118 -3.12 8.68 1.24
N THR A 119 -3.99 7.86 1.81
CA THR A 119 -5.45 8.03 1.71
C THR A 119 -5.93 8.80 2.94
N THR A 120 -6.70 9.87 2.72
CA THR A 120 -7.35 10.65 3.79
C THR A 120 -8.85 10.42 3.72
N GLY A 121 -9.42 9.86 4.79
CA GLY A 121 -10.85 9.70 4.99
C GLY A 121 -11.38 10.81 5.89
N ARG A 122 -12.42 11.52 5.44
CA ARG A 122 -13.15 12.53 6.22
C ARG A 122 -14.54 12.04 6.54
N LEU A 123 -14.96 12.19 7.79
CA LEU A 123 -16.30 11.84 8.25
C LEU A 123 -16.97 13.08 8.85
N THR A 124 -18.12 13.47 8.31
CA THR A 124 -19.00 14.44 8.97
C THR A 124 -19.82 13.71 10.03
N PHE A 125 -19.45 13.88 11.30
CA PHE A 125 -20.09 13.21 12.44
C PHE A 125 -20.93 14.18 13.26
N ILE A 126 -22.17 13.79 13.59
CA ILE A 126 -23.05 14.54 14.48
C ILE A 126 -23.25 13.69 15.75
N PRO A 127 -22.49 13.94 16.83
CA PRO A 127 -22.54 13.15 18.04
C PRO A 127 -23.90 13.29 18.75
N THR A 128 -24.36 12.21 19.36
CA THR A 128 -25.52 12.19 20.26
C THR A 128 -25.11 11.84 21.69
N ILE A 129 -26.01 12.04 22.65
CA ILE A 129 -25.76 11.69 24.06
C ILE A 129 -25.53 10.18 24.22
N GLU A 130 -26.19 9.36 23.39
CA GLU A 130 -26.06 7.92 23.39
C GLU A 130 -24.69 7.43 22.91
N ASP A 131 -23.91 8.27 22.23
CA ASP A 131 -22.61 7.90 21.68
C ASP A 131 -21.48 8.00 22.71
N ARG A 132 -21.76 8.57 23.88
CA ARG A 132 -20.79 8.70 24.95
C ARG A 132 -20.24 7.34 25.37
N GLY A 133 -18.92 7.22 25.37
CA GLY A 133 -18.17 6.02 25.73
C GLY A 133 -18.05 4.98 24.61
N LYS A 134 -18.65 5.21 23.43
CA LYS A 134 -18.48 4.34 22.26
C LYS A 134 -17.16 4.63 21.55
N ASN A 135 -16.69 3.68 20.75
CA ASN A 135 -15.50 3.85 19.92
C ASN A 135 -15.91 4.15 18.48
N ILE A 136 -15.37 5.25 17.93
CA ILE A 136 -15.30 5.48 16.50
C ILE A 136 -14.04 4.77 15.99
N THR A 137 -14.21 3.93 14.98
CA THR A 137 -13.13 3.16 14.37
C THR A 137 -12.97 3.60 12.93
N CYS A 138 -11.76 4.02 12.56
CA CYS A 138 -11.34 4.20 11.18
C CYS A 138 -10.55 2.96 10.76
N ARG A 139 -11.07 2.22 9.80
CA ARG A 139 -10.45 1.00 9.26
C ARG A 139 -9.97 1.25 7.85
N ALA A 140 -8.70 0.96 7.58
CA ALA A 140 -8.06 1.07 6.28
C ALA A 140 -7.74 -0.32 5.73
N GLU A 141 -8.11 -0.60 4.48
CA GLU A 141 -7.94 -1.91 3.86
C GLU A 141 -7.48 -1.79 2.40
N ASN A 142 -6.56 -2.66 1.97
CA ASN A 142 -6.24 -2.81 0.56
C ASN A 142 -7.16 -3.87 -0.04
N MET A 143 -8.01 -3.46 -0.98
CA MET A 143 -9.03 -4.33 -1.59
C MET A 143 -8.46 -5.50 -2.40
N LEU A 144 -7.18 -5.46 -2.78
CA LEU A 144 -6.50 -6.53 -3.50
C LEU A 144 -5.81 -7.53 -2.57
N ILE A 145 -5.76 -7.26 -1.27
CA ILE A 145 -5.07 -8.10 -0.28
C ILE A 145 -6.07 -8.44 0.84
N PRO A 146 -6.72 -9.62 0.76
CA PRO A 146 -7.67 -10.06 1.78
C PRO A 146 -7.02 -10.08 3.17
N GLY A 147 -7.70 -9.49 4.16
CA GLY A 147 -7.22 -9.47 5.54
C GLY A 147 -6.10 -8.46 5.81
N SER A 148 -5.80 -7.55 4.87
CA SER A 148 -4.81 -6.47 5.05
C SER A 148 -5.25 -5.33 5.96
N ALA A 149 -6.48 -5.40 6.48
CA ALA A 149 -7.07 -4.28 7.17
C ALA A 149 -6.44 -4.02 8.54
N ILE A 150 -6.12 -2.75 8.77
CA ILE A 150 -5.73 -2.22 10.07
C ILE A 150 -6.69 -1.12 10.46
N ALA A 151 -6.81 -0.84 11.76
CA ALA A 151 -7.76 0.16 12.24
C ALA A 151 -7.17 0.98 13.38
N ASP A 152 -7.66 2.21 13.47
CA ASP A 152 -7.42 3.09 14.60
C ASP A 152 -8.75 3.45 15.27
N GLU A 153 -8.74 3.54 16.60
CA GLU A 153 -9.94 3.75 17.41
C GLU A 153 -9.85 5.01 18.25
N TRP A 154 -10.99 5.67 18.41
CA TRP A 154 -11.16 6.82 19.28
C TRP A 154 -12.43 6.68 20.11
N LYS A 155 -12.25 6.65 21.44
CA LYS A 155 -13.35 6.65 22.40
C LYS A 155 -13.91 8.06 22.60
N VAL A 156 -15.19 8.25 22.28
CA VAL A 156 -15.90 9.54 22.31
C VAL A 156 -16.73 9.76 23.57
#